data_AF-A0A5K1BAM3-F1
#
_entry.id   AF-A0A5K1BAM3-F1
#
_cell.length_a   1.000
_cell.length_b   1.000
_cell.length_c   1.000
_cell.angle_alpha   90.00
_cell.angle_beta   90.00
_cell.angle_gamma   90.00
#
_symmetry.space_group_name_H-M   'P 1'
#
loop_
_entity.id
_entity.type
_entity.pdbx_description
1 polymer ?
#
loop_
_entity_poly.entity_id
_entity_poly.type
_entity_poly.pdbx_seq_one_letter_code
_entity_poly.pdbx_strand_id
1 'polypeptide(L)' 'MGSKDLTFEYPYSECRNPAQIYKKVSSGIKSAVLGKVKDPYVKMLIEKCLVRASERPSARELLKDPFFMR' A
#
# COMPACT_ATOMS: atom_id res chain seq x y z
N MET A 1 -2.32 2.51 23.20
CA MET A 1 -0.99 2.07 22.72
C MET A 1 -1.11 1.93 21.20
N GLY A 2 -0.75 2.96 20.44
CA GLY A 2 -1.01 3.00 18.99
C GLY A 2 -0.20 1.92 18.25
N SER A 3 -0.88 1.14 17.40
CA SER A 3 -0.28 0.11 16.56
C SER A 3 0.83 0.71 15.71
N LYS A 4 2.08 0.32 15.96
CA LYS A 4 3.30 0.83 15.30
C LYS A 4 3.46 0.31 13.87
N ASP A 5 2.43 -0.31 13.31
CA ASP A 5 2.47 -1.03 12.04
C ASP A 5 2.08 -0.14 10.86
N LEU A 6 1.38 0.97 11.12
CA LEU A 6 1.02 1.99 10.15
C LEU A 6 1.97 3.19 10.24
N THR A 7 2.24 3.82 9.10
CA THR A 7 3.25 4.88 9.00
C THR A 7 2.74 6.24 9.45
N PHE A 8 1.41 6.44 9.53
CA PHE A 8 0.77 7.73 9.82
C PHE A 8 1.24 8.90 8.93
N GLU A 9 1.86 8.58 7.79
CA GLU A 9 2.35 9.50 6.79
C GLU A 9 1.47 9.43 5.54
N TYR A 10 1.24 10.57 4.89
CA TYR A 10 0.46 10.61 3.65
C TYR A 10 1.21 9.92 2.51
N PRO A 11 0.57 9.02 1.73
CA PRO A 11 1.20 8.39 0.57
C PRO A 11 1.71 9.41 -0.44
N TYR A 12 2.91 9.21 -0.97
CA TYR A 12 3.58 10.14 -1.89
C TYR A 12 3.86 11.53 -1.30
N SER A 13 3.97 11.66 0.03
CA SER A 13 4.39 12.91 0.70
C SER A 13 5.75 13.42 0.21
N GLU A 14 6.57 12.56 -0.39
CA GLU A 14 7.82 12.95 -1.04
C GLU A 14 7.65 13.68 -2.39
N CYS A 15 6.43 13.75 -2.93
CA CYS A 15 6.11 14.46 -4.16
C CYS A 15 5.66 15.90 -3.86
N ARG A 16 6.14 16.86 -4.64
CA ARG A 16 5.84 18.29 -4.48
C ARG A 16 4.52 18.71 -5.10
N ASN A 17 4.01 17.96 -6.07
CA ASN A 17 2.77 18.30 -6.79
C ASN A 17 2.05 17.05 -7.33
N PRO A 18 0.76 17.15 -7.69
CA PRO A 18 -0.02 16.04 -8.21
C PRO A 18 0.52 15.41 -9.51
N ALA A 19 1.19 16.18 -10.37
CA ALA A 19 1.77 15.67 -11.61
C ALA A 19 2.91 14.65 -11.34
N GLN A 20 3.70 14.87 -10.29
CA GLN A 20 4.71 13.91 -9.85
C GLN A 20 4.08 12.61 -9.32
N ILE A 21 2.98 12.72 -8.57
CA ILE A 21 2.21 11.57 -8.09
C ILE A 21 1.69 10.77 -9.29
N TYR A 22 1.02 11.45 -10.23
CA TYR A 22 0.50 10.82 -11.45
C TYR A 22 1.59 10.09 -12.23
N LYS A 23 2.74 10.73 -12.45
CA LYS A 23 3.88 10.11 -13.14
C LYS A 23 4.35 8.83 -12.43
N LYS A 24 4.53 8.87 -11.10
CA LYS A 24 4.96 7.70 -10.33
C LYS A 24 3.93 6.57 -10.39
N VAL A 25 2.67 6.87 -10.10
CA VAL A 25 1.57 5.90 -10.08
C VAL A 25 1.41 5.24 -11.46
N SER A 26 1.42 6.04 -12.53
CA SER A 26 1.28 5.53 -13.90
C SER A 26 2.47 4.69 -14.34
N SER A 27 3.67 4.95 -13.80
CA SER A 27 4.87 4.13 -14.02
C SER A 27 4.99 2.94 -13.05
N GLY A 28 3.98 2.69 -12.20
CA GLY A 28 4.00 1.58 -11.23
C GLY A 28 4.97 1.78 -10.05
N ILE A 29 5.44 3.00 -9.82
CA ILE A 29 6.34 3.34 -8.72
C ILE A 29 5.49 3.56 -7.46
N LYS A 30 5.67 2.71 -6.45
CA LYS A 30 4.98 2.81 -5.15
C LYS A 30 5.53 3.96 -4.30
N SER A 31 4.71 4.45 -3.38
CA SER A 31 5.09 5.49 -2.40
C SER A 31 6.31 5.05 -1.57
N ALA A 32 7.25 5.97 -1.31
CA ALA A 32 8.42 5.71 -0.47
C ALA A 32 8.03 5.30 0.97
N VAL A 33 6.90 5.83 1.46
CA VAL A 33 6.34 5.53 2.78
C VAL A 33 6.00 4.05 2.94
N LEU A 34 5.67 3.33 1.86
CA LEU A 34 5.40 1.88 1.92
C LEU A 34 6.64 1.09 2.41
N GLY A 35 7.84 1.59 2.15
CA GLY A 35 9.09 1.00 2.65
C GLY A 35 9.24 1.09 4.17
N LYS A 36 8.51 2.01 4.83
CA LYS A 36 8.56 2.24 6.29
C LYS A 36 7.57 1.37 7.08
N VAL A 37 6.66 0.66 6.42
CA VAL A 37 5.72 -0.28 7.06
C VAL A 37 6.54 -1.42 7.68
N LYS A 38 6.47 -1.57 9.00
CA LYS A 38 7.30 -2.52 9.76
C LYS A 38 6.74 -3.94 9.74
N ASP A 39 5.43 -4.08 9.86
CA ASP A 39 4.79 -5.39 9.83
C ASP A 39 4.83 -5.94 8.39
N PRO A 40 5.54 -7.06 8.15
CA PRO A 40 5.65 -7.65 6.82
C PRO A 40 4.31 -8.16 6.27
N TYR A 41 3.38 -8.60 7.12
CA TYR A 41 2.04 -9.04 6.70
C TYR A 41 1.18 -7.85 6.28
N VAL A 42 1.20 -6.75 7.04
CA VAL A 42 0.52 -5.50 6.64
C VAL A 42 1.09 -5.00 5.31
N LYS A 43 2.42 -4.96 5.20
CA LYS A 43 3.10 -4.52 3.97
C LYS A 43 2.69 -5.37 2.77
N MET A 44 2.72 -6.70 2.91
CA MET A 44 2.34 -7.63 1.85
C MET A 44 0.87 -7.47 1.44
N LEU A 45 -0.04 -7.27 2.41
CA LEU A 45 -1.45 -7.00 2.12
C LEU A 45 -1.62 -5.70 1.31
N ILE A 46 -0.96 -4.62 1.72
CA ILE A 46 -0.99 -3.34 0.98
C ILE A 46 -0.45 -3.55 -0.44
N GLU A 47 0.64 -4.29 -0.61
CA GLU A 47 1.21 -4.56 -1.92
C GLU A 47 0.27 -5.34 -2.85
N LYS A 48 -0.49 -6.30 -2.33
CA LYS A 48 -1.54 -7.01 -3.08
C LYS A 48 -2.64 -6.07 -3.57
N CYS A 49 -2.96 -5.02 -2.80
CA CYS A 49 -3.95 -4.02 -3.20
C CYS A 49 -3.42 -3.02 -4.25
N LEU A 50 -2.10 -2.82 -4.32
CA LEU A 50 -1.45 -1.82 -5.18
C LEU A 50 -1.00 -2.36 -6.55
N VAL A 51 -1.44 -3.56 -6.94
CA VAL A 51 -1.27 -4.07 -8.32
C VAL A 51 -2.16 -3.32 -9.31
N ARG A 52 -2.00 -3.60 -10.62
CA ARG A 52 -2.85 -3.00 -11.67
C ARG A 52 -4.31 -3.35 -11.42
N ALA A 53 -5.22 -2.48 -11.89
CA ALA A 53 -6.66 -2.64 -11.66
C ALA A 53 -7.21 -4.01 -12.09
N SER A 54 -6.73 -4.56 -13.20
CA SER A 54 -7.11 -5.88 -13.72
C SER A 54 -6.62 -7.07 -12.88
N GLU A 55 -5.58 -6.85 -12.07
CA GLU A 55 -4.92 -7.89 -11.25
C GLU A 55 -5.33 -7.77 -9.77
N ARG A 56 -6.05 -6.69 -9.41
CA ARG A 56 -6.38 -6.39 -8.02
C ARG A 56 -7.42 -7.39 -7.50
N PRO A 57 -7.15 -8.07 -6.37
CA PRO A 57 -8.11 -8.98 -5.77
C PRO A 57 -9.36 -8.22 -5.30
N SER A 58 -10.51 -8.88 -5.40
CA SER A 58 -11.76 -8.37 -4.83
C SER A 58 -11.69 -8.34 -3.30
N ALA A 59 -12.56 -7.55 -2.67
CA ALA A 59 -12.68 -7.53 -1.22
C ALA A 59 -12.97 -8.94 -0.64
N ARG A 60 -13.77 -9.75 -1.33
CA ARG A 60 -14.09 -11.13 -0.91
C ARG A 60 -12.87 -12.05 -0.94
N GLU A 61 -11.96 -11.86 -1.88
CA GLU A 61 -10.70 -12.60 -1.94
C GLU A 61 -9.71 -12.11 -0.89
N LEU A 62 -9.62 -10.80 -0.69
CA LEU A 62 -8.76 -10.21 0.35
C LEU A 62 -9.13 -10.66 1.75
N LEU A 63 -10.42 -10.80 2.07
CA LEU A 63 -10.87 -11.32 3.36
C LEU A 63 -10.44 -12.77 3.63
N LYS A 64 -10.00 -13.51 2.60
CA LYS A 64 -9.43 -14.86 2.75
C LYS A 64 -7.91 -14.85 2.96
N ASP A 65 -7.28 -13.68 2.98
CA ASP A 65 -5.85 -13.56 3.22
C ASP A 65 -5.51 -13.96 4.68
N PRO A 66 -4.39 -14.67 4.92
CA PRO A 66 -3.94 -15.01 6.26
C PRO A 66 -3.85 -13.82 7.22
N PHE A 67 -3.72 -12.59 6.72
CA PHE A 67 -3.77 -11.39 7.54
C PHE A 67 -5.08 -11.24 8.33
N PHE A 68 -6.23 -11.59 7.73
CA PHE A 68 -7.56 -11.44 8.35
C PHE A 68 -8.08 -12.71 9.03
N MET A 69 -7.38 -13.83 8.87
CA MET A 69 -7.75 -15.13 9.47
C MET A 69 -7.12 -15.36 10.85
N ARG A 70 -6.54 -14.32 11.46
CA ARG A 70 -5.81 -14.37 12.74
C ARG A 70 -6.59 -13.66 13.83
#